data_AF-A0A932EPK8-F1
#
_entry.id   AF-A0A932EPK8-F1
#
_cell.length_a   1.000
_cell.length_b   1.000
_cell.length_c   1.000
_cell.angle_alpha   90.00
_cell.angle_beta   90.00
_cell.angle_gamma   90.00
#
_symmetry.space_group_name_H-M   'P 1'
#
loop_
_entity.id
_entity.type
_entity.pdbx_description
1 polymer ?
#
loop_
_entity_poly.entity_id
_entity_poly.type
_entity_poly.pdbx_seq_one_letter_code
_entity_poly.pdbx_strand_id
1 'polypeptide(L)'
;MIIAACALLAAGCLAYIFWPQSVRIARPQKSRIEFLRERRDVVYENLRDLNFENKAGKLSPDDYESLRSSLENEAAELLAEIDTLQHAEWNEAQA
;
A
#
# COMPACT_ATOMS: atom_id res chain seq x y z
N MET A 1 42.03 38.58 1.92
CA MET A 1 40.96 38.52 2.94
C MET A 1 39.60 38.18 2.33
N ILE A 2 39.17 38.84 1.25
CA ILE A 2 37.88 38.55 0.58
C ILE A 2 37.82 37.10 0.06
N ILE A 3 38.86 36.62 -0.61
CA ILE A 3 38.91 35.23 -1.14
C ILE A 3 38.80 34.19 0.00
N ALA A 4 39.45 34.44 1.13
CA ALA A 4 39.38 33.56 2.29
C ALA A 4 37.98 33.57 2.92
N ALA A 5 37.32 34.72 2.97
CA ALA A 5 35.93 34.82 3.43
C ALA A 5 34.97 34.09 2.49
N CYS A 6 35.15 34.21 1.16
CA CYS A 6 34.36 33.48 0.17
C CYS A 6 34.57 31.97 0.28
N ALA A 7 35.82 31.52 0.48
CA ALA A 7 36.13 30.10 0.64
C ALA A 7 35.50 29.51 1.92
N LEU A 8 35.53 30.24 3.03
CA LEU A 8 34.90 29.82 4.29
C LEU A 8 33.37 29.72 4.15
N LEU A 9 32.75 30.70 3.50
CA LEU A 9 31.30 30.68 3.27
C LEU A 9 30.90 29.52 2.36
N ALA A 10 31.64 29.29 1.27
CA ALA A 10 31.41 28.15 0.38
C ALA A 10 31.56 26.81 1.10
N ALA A 11 32.59 26.66 1.95
CA ALA A 11 32.79 25.47 2.76
C ALA A 11 31.64 25.26 3.76
N GLY A 12 31.13 26.33 4.39
CA GLY A 12 29.97 26.26 5.27
C GLY A 12 28.69 25.84 4.55
N CYS A 13 28.43 26.38 3.35
CA CYS A 13 27.31 25.97 2.51
C CYS A 13 27.42 24.50 2.08
N LEU A 14 28.62 24.06 1.68
CA LEU A 14 28.86 22.65 1.35
C LEU A 14 28.63 21.77 2.57
N ALA A 15 29.17 22.11 3.74
CA ALA A 15 28.94 21.36 4.97
C ALA A 15 27.46 21.32 5.37
N TYR A 16 26.68 22.38 5.09
CA TYR A 16 25.24 22.42 5.34
C TYR A 16 24.46 21.55 4.34
N ILE A 17 24.81 21.57 3.05
CA ILE A 17 24.19 20.74 2.00
C ILE A 17 24.52 19.26 2.20
N PHE A 18 25.79 18.96 2.51
CA PHE A 18 26.25 17.62 2.82
C PHE A 18 25.92 17.20 4.25
N TRP A 19 25.39 18.10 5.08
CA TRP A 19 24.85 17.71 6.37
C TRP A 19 23.75 16.72 6.06
N PRO A 20 23.88 15.46 6.48
CA PRO A 20 22.86 14.47 6.21
C PRO A 20 21.65 14.94 6.98
N GLN A 21 20.72 15.59 6.29
CA GLN A 21 19.35 15.71 6.74
C GLN A 21 18.85 14.26 6.68
N SER A 22 19.17 13.51 7.74
CA SER A 22 18.50 12.27 8.09
C SER A 22 17.09 12.63 8.53
N VAL A 23 16.36 13.38 7.69
CA VAL A 23 14.99 13.03 7.43
C VAL A 23 15.11 11.64 6.85
N ARG A 24 15.18 10.67 7.76
CA ARG A 24 14.48 9.42 7.55
C ARG A 24 13.06 9.90 7.30
N ILE A 25 12.77 10.21 6.05
CA ILE A 25 11.47 9.90 5.51
C ILE A 25 11.47 8.38 5.69
N ALA A 26 11.08 7.95 6.88
CA ALA A 26 10.25 6.79 6.98
C ALA A 26 9.16 7.13 5.96
N ARG A 27 9.39 6.71 4.70
CA ARG A 27 8.29 6.22 3.90
C ARG A 27 7.61 5.35 4.93
N PRO A 28 6.39 5.67 5.38
CA PRO A 28 5.63 4.64 6.05
C PRO A 28 5.77 3.49 5.07
N GLN A 29 6.47 2.42 5.44
CA GLN A 29 6.30 1.19 4.70
C GLN A 29 4.78 1.09 4.65
N LYS A 30 4.19 1.22 3.45
CA LYS A 30 2.75 1.05 3.28
C LYS A 30 2.45 -0.15 4.16
N SER A 31 1.74 0.05 5.27
CA SER A 31 1.65 -1.01 6.27
C SER A 31 1.14 -2.21 5.50
N ARG A 32 1.67 -3.40 5.76
CA ARG A 32 1.27 -4.59 5.00
C ARG A 32 -0.27 -4.66 4.90
N ILE A 33 -0.95 -4.20 5.94
CA ILE A 33 -2.39 -3.94 6.04
C ILE A 33 -2.94 -2.96 4.98
N GLU A 34 -2.34 -1.78 4.79
CA GLU A 34 -2.76 -0.79 3.77
C GLU A 34 -2.73 -1.40 2.35
N PHE A 35 -1.66 -2.15 2.03
CA PHE A 35 -1.55 -2.84 0.74
C PHE A 35 -2.62 -3.93 0.57
N LEU A 36 -2.88 -4.72 1.63
CA LEU A 36 -3.91 -5.75 1.60
C LEU A 36 -5.31 -5.15 1.46
N ARG A 37 -5.58 -4.00 2.10
CA ARG A 37 -6.85 -3.25 1.96
C ARG A 37 -7.05 -2.78 0.52
N GLU A 38 -6.03 -2.19 -0.09
CA GLU A 38 -6.08 -1.75 -1.49
C GLU A 38 -6.34 -2.93 -2.43
N ARG A 39 -5.69 -4.08 -2.19
CA ARG A 39 -5.91 -5.29 -2.99
C ARG A 39 -7.34 -5.85 -2.84
N ARG A 40 -7.88 -5.84 -1.62
CA ARG A 40 -9.28 -6.22 -1.35
C ARG A 40 -10.25 -5.32 -2.12
N ASP A 41 -10.01 -4.01 -2.14
CA ASP A 41 -10.88 -3.06 -2.84
C ASP A 41 -10.91 -3.34 -4.36
N VAL A 42 -9.77 -3.70 -4.96
CA VAL A 42 -9.71 -4.14 -6.36
C VAL A 42 -10.55 -5.41 -6.59
N VAL A 43 -10.46 -6.41 -5.71
CA VAL A 43 -11.25 -7.65 -5.82
C VAL A 43 -12.76 -7.37 -5.71
N TYR A 44 -13.16 -6.45 -4.84
CA TYR A 44 -14.57 -6.05 -4.73
C TYR A 44 -15.08 -5.29 -5.94
N GLU A 45 -14.29 -4.38 -6.51
CA GLU A 45 -14.64 -3.72 -7.77
C GLU A 45 -14.80 -4.75 -8.89
N ASN A 46 -13.89 -5.73 -8.99
CA ASN A 46 -13.99 -6.81 -9.97
C ASN A 46 -15.25 -7.67 -9.78
N LEU A 47 -15.61 -8.01 -8.53
CA LEU A 47 -16.87 -8.72 -8.22
C LEU A 47 -18.09 -7.90 -8.64
N ARG A 48 -18.06 -6.59 -8.41
CA ARG A 48 -19.16 -5.70 -8.80
C ARG A 48 -19.29 -5.65 -10.32
N ASP A 49 -18.18 -5.48 -11.02
CA ASP A 49 -18.16 -5.40 -12.47
C ASP A 49 -18.57 -6.75 -13.11
N LEU A 50 -18.13 -7.88 -12.56
CA LEU A 50 -18.58 -9.22 -12.98
C LEU A 50 -20.11 -9.36 -12.84
N ASN A 51 -20.68 -8.89 -11.73
CA ASN A 51 -22.13 -8.88 -11.53
C ASN A 51 -22.86 -8.01 -12.58
N PHE A 52 -22.26 -6.88 -12.99
CA PHE A 52 -22.81 -6.05 -14.06
C PHE A 52 -22.73 -6.74 -15.42
N GLU A 53 -21.61 -7.39 -15.76
CA GLU A 53 -21.44 -8.11 -17.02
C GLU A 53 -22.39 -9.32 -17.14
N ASN A 54 -22.61 -10.02 -16.03
CA ASN A 54 -23.59 -11.12 -15.97
C ASN A 54 -25.02 -10.60 -16.21
N LYS A 55 -25.41 -9.50 -15.55
CA LYS A 55 -26.72 -8.85 -15.79
C LYS A 55 -26.87 -8.31 -17.21
N ALA A 56 -25.77 -7.92 -17.85
CA ALA A 56 -25.74 -7.52 -19.25
C ALA A 56 -25.86 -8.71 -20.22
N GLY A 57 -25.88 -9.95 -19.73
CA GLY A 57 -26.02 -11.17 -20.52
C GLY A 57 -24.78 -11.54 -21.33
N LYS A 58 -23.60 -11.02 -20.96
CA LYS A 58 -22.34 -11.26 -21.68
C LYS A 58 -21.64 -12.57 -21.30
N LEU A 59 -21.97 -13.14 -20.14
CA LEU A 59 -21.35 -14.35 -19.61
C LEU A 59 -22.30 -15.55 -19.64
N SER A 60 -21.74 -16.74 -19.85
CA SER A 60 -22.40 -18.01 -19.58
C SER A 60 -22.59 -18.19 -18.06
N PRO A 61 -23.66 -18.88 -17.60
CA PRO A 61 -23.86 -19.15 -16.18
C PRO A 61 -22.67 -19.89 -15.52
N ASP A 62 -22.08 -20.84 -16.26
CA ASP A 62 -20.94 -21.63 -15.78
C ASP A 62 -19.67 -20.77 -15.61
N ASP A 63 -19.41 -19.88 -16.58
CA ASP A 63 -18.27 -18.96 -16.52
C ASP A 63 -18.44 -17.95 -15.38
N TYR A 64 -19.67 -17.45 -15.19
CA TYR A 64 -19.98 -16.52 -14.11
C TYR A 64 -19.73 -17.14 -12.73
N GLU A 65 -20.25 -18.34 -12.47
CA GLU A 65 -20.05 -19.02 -11.19
C GLU A 65 -18.57 -19.34 -10.95
N SER A 66 -17.83 -19.76 -11.98
CA SER A 66 -16.39 -20.00 -11.87
C SER A 66 -15.60 -18.73 -11.52
N LEU A 67 -15.84 -17.63 -12.24
CA LEU A 67 -15.14 -16.36 -11.98
C LEU A 67 -15.51 -15.79 -10.61
N ARG A 68 -16.80 -15.85 -10.24
CA ARG A 68 -17.29 -15.39 -8.96
C ARG A 68 -16.65 -16.17 -7.81
N SER A 69 -16.62 -17.49 -7.89
CA SER A 69 -16.00 -18.34 -6.86
C SER A 69 -14.51 -18.01 -6.70
N SER A 70 -13.78 -17.80 -7.80
CA SER A 70 -12.37 -17.42 -7.74
C SER A 70 -12.15 -16.08 -7.03
N LEU A 71 -12.95 -15.06 -7.34
CA LEU A 71 -12.84 -13.74 -6.72
C LEU A 71 -13.29 -13.74 -5.25
N GLU A 72 -14.33 -14.52 -4.91
CA GLU A 72 -14.79 -14.69 -3.53
C GLU A 72 -13.72 -15.38 -2.67
N ASN A 73 -13.01 -16.38 -3.22
CA ASN A 73 -11.90 -17.04 -2.53
C ASN A 73 -10.73 -16.07 -2.29
N GLU A 74 -10.33 -15.28 -3.30
CA GLU A 74 -9.27 -14.28 -3.12
C GLU A 74 -9.66 -13.21 -2.08
N ALA A 75 -10.92 -12.77 -2.08
CA ALA A 75 -11.43 -11.85 -1.06
C ALA A 75 -11.37 -12.45 0.35
N ALA A 76 -11.73 -13.73 0.51
CA ALA A 76 -11.69 -14.42 1.80
C ALA A 76 -10.25 -14.54 2.34
N GLU A 77 -9.29 -14.88 1.48
CA GLU A 77 -7.87 -14.95 1.85
C GLU A 77 -7.33 -13.58 2.28
N LEU A 78 -7.63 -12.53 1.53
CA LEU A 78 -7.19 -11.17 1.85
C LEU A 78 -7.77 -10.67 3.18
N LEU A 79 -9.06 -10.95 3.44
CA LEU A 79 -9.70 -10.59 4.70
C LEU A 79 -9.09 -11.32 5.90
N ALA A 80 -8.77 -12.61 5.75
CA ALA A 80 -8.10 -13.38 6.80
C ALA A 80 -6.70 -12.82 7.10
N GLU A 81 -5.92 -12.47 6.07
CA GLU A 81 -4.58 -11.87 6.28
C GLU A 81 -4.69 -10.50 6.96
N ILE A 82 -5.67 -9.66 6.59
CA ILE A 82 -5.91 -8.37 7.25
C ILE A 82 -6.28 -8.58 8.72
N ASP A 83 -7.16 -9.53 9.02
CA ASP A 83 -7.63 -9.78 10.38
C ASP A 83 -6.49 -10.23 11.30
N THR A 84 -5.66 -11.17 10.83
CA THR A 84 -4.49 -11.66 11.58
C THR A 84 -3.48 -10.56 11.89
N LEU A 85 -3.19 -9.69 10.92
CA LEU A 85 -2.28 -8.56 11.10
C LEU A 85 -2.86 -7.50 12.03
N GLN A 86 -4.16 -7.21 11.92
CA GLN A 86 -4.84 -6.27 12.80
C GLN A 86 -4.85 -6.77 14.25
N HIS A 87 -5.10 -8.06 14.48
CA HIS A 87 -5.05 -8.68 15.80
C HIS A 87 -3.63 -8.65 16.39
N ALA A 88 -2.59 -8.86 15.56
CA ALA A 88 -1.20 -8.75 15.99
C ALA A 88 -0.86 -7.31 16.43
N GLU A 89 -1.25 -6.30 15.66
CA GLU A 89 -1.06 -4.88 16.02
C GLU A 89 -1.77 -4.53 17.35
N TRP A 90 -2.98 -5.05 17.57
CA TRP A 90 -3.74 -4.81 18.80
C TRP A 90 -3.08 -5.45 20.02
N ASN A 91 -2.51 -6.66 19.86
CA ASN A 91 -1.80 -7.35 20.95
C ASN A 91 -0.49 -6.64 21.32
N GLU A 92 0.27 -6.14 20.34
CA GLU A 92 1.49 -5.36 20.59
C GLU A 92 1.21 -4.03 21.28
N ALA A 93 0.08 -3.37 20.95
CA ALA A 93 -0.32 -2.12 21.59
C ALA A 93 -0.79 -2.30 23.05
N GLN A 94 -1.12 -3.52 23.47
CA GLN A 94 -1.59 -3.85 24.83
C GLN A 94 -0.52 -4.47 25.73
N ALA A 95 0.66 -4.82 25.20
CA ALA A 95 1.79 -5.40 25.92
C ALA A 95 2.78 -4.34 26.43
#